data_AF-A0A368Y0M1-F1
#
_entry.id   AF-A0A368Y0M1-F1
#
_cell.length_a   1.000
_cell.length_b   1.000
_cell.length_c   1.000
_cell.angle_alpha   90.00
_cell.angle_beta   90.00
_cell.angle_gamma   90.00
#
_symmetry.space_group_name_H-M   'P 1'
#
loop_
_entity.id
_entity.type
_entity.pdbx_description
1 polymer ?
#
loop_
_entity_poly.entity_id
_entity_poly.type
_entity_poly.pdbx_seq_one_letter_code
_entity_poly.pdbx_strand_id
1 'polypeptide(L)'
;MTWHLEITSMTARRYLPGDSFEARSDFASVAQVQVLGGNKAFISGFLNDSGKGEIPRREWLALRDALRARGIELIRSERKGEARDFETGPAPLS
;
A
#
# COMPACT_ATOMS: atom_id res chain seq x y z
N MET A 1 4.78 35.37 -1.10
CA MET A 1 5.46 34.08 -0.89
C MET A 1 4.43 33.15 -0.29
N THR A 2 4.04 32.11 -1.01
CA THR A 2 2.84 31.31 -0.71
C THR A 2 3.31 29.88 -0.54
N TRP A 3 3.43 29.44 0.72
CA TRP A 3 3.92 28.11 1.05
C TRP A 3 3.12 27.02 0.33
N HIS A 4 3.81 25.98 -0.14
CA HIS A 4 3.19 24.76 -0.66
C HIS A 4 3.52 23.62 0.31
N LEU A 5 2.50 22.94 0.80
CA LEU A 5 2.61 21.80 1.69
C LEU A 5 2.00 20.58 0.99
N GLU A 6 2.72 19.46 1.00
CA GLU A 6 2.28 18.20 0.37
C GLU A 6 2.46 17.06 1.37
N ILE A 7 1.47 16.16 1.42
CA ILE A 7 1.57 14.94 2.22
C ILE A 7 2.39 13.93 1.42
N THR A 8 3.54 13.54 1.95
CA THR A 8 4.49 12.64 1.28
C THR A 8 4.48 11.22 1.84
N SER A 9 3.62 10.91 2.83
CA SER A 9 3.56 9.59 3.44
C SER A 9 2.17 9.20 3.92
N MET A 10 1.89 7.90 3.91
CA MET A 10 0.65 7.29 4.38
C MET A 10 0.90 5.85 4.81
N THR A 11 0.11 5.36 5.76
CA THR A 11 0.14 3.96 6.19
C THR A 11 -1.10 3.25 5.67
N ALA A 12 -0.91 2.21 4.86
CA ALA A 12 -1.99 1.33 4.41
C ALA A 12 -2.13 0.17 5.38
N ARG A 13 -3.34 -0.08 5.87
CA ARG A 13 -3.65 -1.19 6.78
C ARG A 13 -4.74 -2.06 6.15
N ARG A 14 -4.53 -3.38 6.18
CA ARG A 14 -5.49 -4.38 5.74
C ARG A 14 -6.12 -5.02 6.97
N TYR A 15 -7.43 -5.12 7.00
CA TYR A 15 -8.21 -5.81 8.03
C TYR A 15 -8.89 -7.05 7.43
N LEU A 16 -9.11 -8.08 8.23
CA LEU A 16 -9.90 -9.23 7.80
C LEU A 16 -11.41 -8.90 7.76
N PRO A 17 -12.23 -9.71 7.07
CA PRO A 17 -13.68 -9.50 7.09
C PRO A 17 -14.23 -9.47 8.52
N GLY A 18 -14.96 -8.40 8.85
CA GLY A 18 -15.49 -8.15 10.20
C GLY A 18 -14.59 -7.31 11.11
N ASP A 19 -13.31 -7.15 10.77
CA ASP A 19 -12.37 -6.27 11.45
C ASP A 19 -12.34 -4.88 10.81
N SER A 20 -12.00 -3.87 11.60
CA SER A 20 -11.88 -2.50 11.11
C SER A 20 -10.99 -1.63 11.99
N PHE A 21 -10.61 -0.46 11.46
CA PHE A 21 -9.93 0.56 12.24
C PHE A 21 -10.84 1.10 13.36
N GLU A 22 -12.11 1.33 13.06
CA GLU A 22 -13.13 1.84 13.97
C GLU A 22 -13.35 0.88 15.16
N ALA A 23 -13.33 -0.42 14.91
CA ALA A 23 -13.41 -1.46 15.94
C ALA A 23 -12.11 -1.64 16.73
N ARG A 24 -11.03 -0.93 16.37
CA ARG A 24 -9.68 -1.08 16.95
C ARG A 24 -9.16 -2.53 16.87
N SER A 25 -9.53 -3.24 15.81
CA SER A 25 -9.00 -4.58 15.54
C SER A 25 -7.52 -4.52 15.20
N ASP A 26 -6.83 -5.64 15.39
CA ASP A 26 -5.49 -5.82 14.82
C ASP A 26 -5.57 -5.88 13.29
N PHE A 27 -4.60 -5.26 12.62
CA PHE A 27 -4.48 -5.34 11.17
C PHE A 27 -3.78 -6.64 10.76
N ALA A 28 -4.26 -7.26 9.68
CA ALA A 28 -3.64 -8.46 9.10
C ALA A 28 -2.38 -8.12 8.29
N SER A 29 -2.33 -6.92 7.71
CA SER A 29 -1.15 -6.47 6.97
C SER A 29 -1.00 -4.95 7.07
N VAL A 30 0.23 -4.47 6.97
CA VAL A 30 0.55 -3.04 6.96
C VAL A 30 1.62 -2.72 5.91
N ALA A 31 1.48 -1.57 5.26
CA ALA A 31 2.46 -1.05 4.32
C ALA A 31 2.70 0.43 4.59
N GLN A 32 3.94 0.89 4.47
CA GLN A 32 4.22 2.31 4.35
C GLN A 32 4.18 2.71 2.87
N VAL A 33 3.53 3.81 2.58
CA VAL A 33 3.40 4.34 1.22
C VAL A 33 3.98 5.75 1.23
N GLN A 34 5.07 5.93 0.49
CA GLN A 34 5.73 7.20 0.27
C GLN A 34 5.20 7.82 -1.01
N VAL A 35 4.53 8.96 -0.91
CA VAL A 35 4.09 9.75 -2.05
C VAL A 35 5.27 10.58 -2.53
N LEU A 36 5.69 10.33 -3.76
CA LEU A 36 6.73 11.07 -4.44
C LEU A 36 5.99 12.12 -5.26
N GLY A 37 6.17 13.41 -4.92
CA GLY A 37 5.31 14.52 -5.35
C GLY A 37 4.74 14.43 -6.78
N GLY A 38 3.49 14.87 -6.92
CA GLY A 38 2.68 14.63 -8.11
C GLY A 38 1.81 13.36 -7.97
N ASN A 39 1.82 12.48 -8.98
CA ASN A 39 0.92 11.31 -9.07
C ASN A 39 1.62 9.97 -8.79
N LYS A 40 2.76 9.96 -8.09
CA LYS A 40 3.59 8.77 -7.90
C LYS A 40 3.65 8.35 -6.44
N ALA A 41 3.69 7.04 -6.19
CA ALA A 41 3.97 6.52 -4.86
C ALA A 41 4.87 5.28 -4.91
N PHE A 42 5.60 5.10 -3.83
CA PHE A 42 6.43 3.95 -3.55
C PHE A 42 5.92 3.23 -2.30
N ILE A 43 5.63 1.94 -2.40
CA ILE A 43 5.26 1.13 -1.23
C ILE A 43 6.55 0.57 -0.61
N SER A 44 6.87 1.01 0.60
CA SER A 44 8.00 0.54 1.40
C SER A 44 7.50 -0.19 2.66
N GLY A 45 8.33 -1.09 3.20
CA GLY A 45 8.05 -1.73 4.49
C GLY A 45 6.69 -2.40 4.55
N PHE A 46 6.52 -3.47 3.78
CA PHE A 46 5.32 -4.29 3.80
C PHE A 46 5.45 -5.39 4.85
N LEU A 47 4.45 -5.57 5.71
CA LEU A 47 4.38 -6.66 6.67
C LEU A 47 3.02 -7.35 6.55
N ASN A 48 3.04 -8.68 6.36
CA ASN A 48 1.86 -9.52 6.45
C ASN A 48 1.97 -10.42 7.67
N ASP A 49 0.93 -10.47 8.49
CA ASP A 49 0.81 -11.49 9.53
C ASP A 49 0.49 -12.84 8.85
N SER A 50 1.45 -13.75 8.83
CA SER A 50 1.29 -15.08 8.23
C SER A 50 0.24 -15.93 8.94
N GLY A 51 -0.07 -15.64 10.21
CA GLY A 51 -1.17 -16.26 10.95
C GLY A 51 -2.56 -15.85 10.44
N LYS A 52 -2.64 -14.80 9.61
CA LYS A 52 -3.88 -14.28 9.00
C LYS A 52 -4.03 -14.66 7.52
N GLY A 53 -3.13 -15.50 7.01
CA GLY A 53 -3.15 -16.01 5.63
C GLY A 53 -2.51 -15.09 4.60
N GLU A 54 -2.40 -15.60 3.37
CA GLU A 54 -1.88 -14.84 2.23
C GLU A 54 -2.84 -13.72 1.80
N ILE A 55 -2.29 -12.71 1.12
CA ILE A 55 -3.08 -11.60 0.60
C ILE A 55 -3.57 -11.97 -0.81
N PRO A 56 -4.88 -12.16 -0.99
CA PRO A 56 -5.40 -12.54 -2.29
C PRO A 56 -5.29 -11.37 -3.27
N ARG A 57 -5.13 -11.68 -4.57
CA ARG A 57 -5.00 -10.69 -5.65
C ARG A 57 -6.04 -9.57 -5.61
N ARG A 58 -7.29 -9.90 -5.27
CA ARG A 58 -8.38 -8.91 -5.15
C ARG A 58 -8.08 -7.79 -4.15
N GLU A 59 -7.35 -8.09 -3.07
CA GLU A 59 -7.02 -7.11 -2.04
C GLU A 59 -5.85 -6.22 -2.44
N TRP A 60 -4.90 -6.74 -3.22
CA TRP A 60 -3.90 -5.92 -3.88
C TRP A 60 -4.51 -4.92 -4.86
N LEU A 61 -5.53 -5.35 -5.62
CA LEU A 61 -6.28 -4.46 -6.51
C LEU A 61 -7.05 -3.40 -5.71
N ALA A 62 -7.64 -3.77 -4.58
CA ALA A 62 -8.32 -2.82 -3.70
C ALA A 62 -7.35 -1.76 -3.15
N LEU A 63 -6.12 -2.14 -2.77
CA LEU A 63 -5.08 -1.19 -2.36
C LEU A 63 -4.71 -0.23 -3.49
N ARG A 64 -4.51 -0.75 -4.72
CA ARG A 64 -4.24 0.08 -5.90
C ARG A 64 -5.35 1.11 -6.12
N ASP A 65 -6.60 0.67 -6.08
CA ASP A 65 -7.75 1.53 -6.35
C ASP A 65 -7.91 2.59 -5.24
N ALA A 66 -7.61 2.23 -3.98
CA ALA A 66 -7.54 3.18 -2.88
C ALA A 66 -6.43 4.24 -3.06
N LEU A 67 -5.27 3.85 -3.60
CA LEU A 67 -4.18 4.80 -3.90
C LEU A 67 -4.54 5.70 -5.09
N ARG A 68 -5.17 5.17 -6.13
CA ARG A 68 -5.69 5.95 -7.27
C ARG A 68 -6.73 6.97 -6.87
N ALA A 69 -7.62 6.64 -5.94
CA ALA A 69 -8.58 7.58 -5.37
C ALA A 69 -7.91 8.77 -4.65
N ARG A 70 -6.60 8.67 -4.34
CA ARG A 70 -5.78 9.73 -3.74
C ARG A 70 -4.88 10.44 -4.76
N GLY A 71 -5.13 10.25 -6.06
CA GLY A 71 -4.37 10.88 -7.15
C GLY A 71 -3.07 10.16 -7.52
N ILE A 72 -2.82 8.97 -6.97
CA ILE A 72 -1.62 8.19 -7.29
C ILE A 72 -1.89 7.31 -8.50
N GLU A 73 -1.24 7.60 -9.62
CA GLU A 73 -1.37 6.86 -10.88
C GLU A 73 -0.27 5.82 -11.07
N LEU A 74 0.94 6.13 -10.58
CA LEU A 74 2.12 5.28 -10.70
C LEU A 74 2.52 4.76 -9.32
N ILE A 75 2.32 3.46 -9.08
CA ILE A 75 2.71 2.82 -7.84
C ILE A 75 3.84 1.86 -8.16
N ARG A 76 4.98 2.04 -7.47
CA ARG A 76 6.13 1.16 -7.55
C ARG A 76 6.27 0.41 -6.23
N SER A 77 6.65 -0.86 -6.27
CA SER A 77 6.75 -1.70 -5.08
C SER A 77 8.11 -2.38 -4.87
N GLU A 78 9.19 -2.02 -5.61
CA GLU A 78 10.43 -2.81 -5.61
C GLU A 78 11.73 -2.12 -5.18
N ARG A 79 12.53 -2.90 -4.43
CA ARG A 79 13.96 -2.76 -4.15
C ARG A 79 14.69 -3.67 -5.17
N LYS A 80 15.66 -3.14 -5.93
CA LYS A 80 16.54 -3.83 -6.92
C LYS A 80 16.10 -3.90 -8.41
N GLY A 81 15.61 -2.80 -8.98
CA GLY A 81 15.90 -2.45 -10.38
C GLY A 81 15.11 -3.14 -11.51
N GLU A 82 14.22 -4.09 -11.22
CA GLU A 82 13.20 -4.53 -12.18
C GLU A 82 11.86 -3.83 -11.87
N ALA A 83 10.99 -3.70 -12.87
CA ALA A 83 9.69 -3.05 -12.72
C ALA A 83 8.59 -4.11 -12.68
N ARG A 84 8.14 -4.49 -11.49
CA ARG A 84 6.91 -5.28 -11.33
C ARG A 84 5.68 -4.40 -11.16
N ASP A 85 4.62 -4.73 -11.90
CA ASP A 85 3.30 -4.12 -11.82
C ASP A 85 2.31 -5.02 -11.05
N PHE A 86 1.09 -4.52 -10.84
CA PHE A 86 0.01 -5.25 -10.17
C PHE A 86 -0.46 -6.52 -10.92
N GLU A 87 0.08 -6.83 -12.09
CA GLU A 87 -0.24 -8.08 -12.79
C GLU A 87 0.56 -9.25 -12.21
N THR A 88 1.76 -9.00 -11.67
CA THR A 88 2.65 -10.03 -11.07
C THR A 88 2.61 -10.08 -9.54
N GLY A 89 1.95 -9.09 -8.90
CA GLY A 89 1.89 -8.96 -7.46
C GLY A 89 3.16 -8.33 -6.88
N PRO A 90 3.06 -7.46 -5.87
CA PRO A 90 4.26 -7.01 -5.16
C PRO A 90 4.94 -8.23 -4.55
N ALA A 91 6.25 -8.36 -4.77
CA ALA A 91 7.00 -9.53 -4.31
C ALA A 91 6.79 -9.75 -2.80
N PRO A 92 6.42 -10.97 -2.36
CA PRO A 92 6.46 -11.30 -0.95
C PRO A 92 7.91 -11.19 -0.46
N LEU A 93 8.10 -10.53 0.67
CA LEU A 93 9.40 -10.44 1.33
C LEU A 93 9.72 -11.82 1.94
N SER A 94 10.61 -12.56 1.27
CA SER A 94 11.42 -13.60 1.91
C SER A 94 12.54 -12.96 2.73
#